data_AF-A0A1Q5RHM7-F1
#
_entry.id   AF-A0A1Q5RHM7-F1
#
_cell.length_a   1.000
_cell.length_b   1.000
_cell.length_c   1.000
_cell.angle_alpha   90.00
_cell.angle_beta   90.00
_cell.angle_gamma   90.00
#
_symmetry.space_group_name_H-M   'P 1'
#
loop_
_entity.id
_entity.type
_entity.pdbx_description
1 polymer ?
#
loop_
_entity_poly.entity_id
_entity_poly.type
_entity_poly.pdbx_seq_one_letter_code
_entity_poly.pdbx_strand_id
1 'polypeptide(L)'
;MMPETVSFDEPPIAKKGATVSASELALHLDCTRTYIGKLEAEGVIHREGGGFPLDQSRVAYLRYLRRERRQSPRSEADADHVRAKTEMLQLRLMEKRRELVRRDDVDALIDELAGITLTHLSGMAARCSRDMQVRRNIDAVVDQVRRELAAAALAKADEWNEPPLDKQV
;
A
#
# COMPACT_ATOMS: atom_id res chain seq x y z
N MET A 1 44.96 -36.29 -6.88
CA MET A 1 44.25 -35.04 -6.51
C MET A 1 43.55 -35.35 -5.19
N MET A 2 44.16 -34.96 -4.08
CA MET A 2 43.64 -35.21 -2.73
C MET A 2 42.69 -34.07 -2.35
N PRO A 3 41.54 -34.33 -1.70
CA PRO A 3 40.74 -33.25 -1.13
C PRO A 3 41.38 -32.79 0.18
N GLU A 4 41.81 -31.53 0.23
CA GLU A 4 42.16 -30.86 1.47
C GLU A 4 40.93 -30.77 2.37
N THR A 5 40.97 -31.46 3.50
CA THR A 5 40.01 -31.29 4.59
C THR A 5 40.36 -30.00 5.32
N VAL A 6 39.56 -28.96 5.09
CA VAL A 6 39.62 -27.72 5.88
C VAL A 6 39.14 -28.04 7.29
N SER A 7 40.08 -28.02 8.23
CA SER A 7 39.81 -28.04 9.67
C SER A 7 39.06 -26.75 10.02
N PHE A 8 37.78 -26.86 10.37
CA PHE A 8 37.05 -25.73 10.95
C PHE A 8 37.52 -25.58 12.38
N ASP A 9 38.42 -24.60 12.58
CA ASP A 9 38.88 -24.17 13.89
C ASP A 9 37.69 -23.96 14.83
N GLU A 10 37.85 -24.52 16.02
CA GLU A 10 37.03 -24.35 17.20
C GLU A 10 36.66 -22.86 17.39
N PRO A 11 35.40 -22.52 17.72
CA PRO A 11 35.03 -21.13 17.95
C PRO A 11 35.95 -20.53 19.01
N PRO A 12 36.45 -19.30 18.82
CA PRO A 12 37.42 -18.71 19.72
C PRO A 12 36.80 -18.69 21.11
N ILE A 13 37.39 -19.44 22.04
CA ILE A 13 37.04 -19.42 23.45
C ILE A 13 37.12 -17.95 23.86
N ALA A 14 35.96 -17.32 24.06
CA ALA A 14 35.87 -15.93 24.43
C ALA A 14 36.76 -15.73 25.66
N LYS A 15 37.83 -14.93 25.53
CA LYS A 15 38.68 -14.51 26.65
C LYS A 15 37.73 -14.12 27.77
N LYS A 16 37.88 -14.77 28.95
CA LYS A 16 37.06 -14.57 30.14
C LYS A 16 36.77 -13.07 30.29
N GLY A 17 35.56 -12.66 29.92
CA GLY A 17 35.21 -11.25 29.81
C GLY A 17 35.34 -10.62 31.18
N ALA A 18 35.77 -9.36 31.23
CA ALA A 18 35.81 -8.62 32.48
C ALA A 18 34.40 -8.65 33.11
N THR A 19 34.29 -9.30 34.27
CA THR A 19 33.07 -9.30 35.06
C THR A 19 33.06 -8.03 35.90
N VAL A 20 32.02 -7.22 35.75
CA VAL A 20 31.89 -5.93 36.42
C VAL A 20 30.79 -5.94 37.46
N SER A 21 30.84 -4.99 38.39
CA SER A 21 29.76 -4.79 39.36
C SER A 21 28.52 -4.19 38.68
N ALA A 22 27.35 -4.28 39.34
CA ALA A 22 26.13 -3.63 38.84
C ALA A 22 26.28 -2.11 38.66
N SER A 23 27.04 -1.46 39.54
CA SER A 23 27.27 -0.01 39.48
C SER A 23 28.15 0.38 38.29
N GLU A 24 29.16 -0.44 38.00
CA GLU A 24 30.06 -0.22 36.88
C GLU A 24 29.40 -0.56 35.53
N LEU A 25 28.57 -1.61 35.49
CA LEU A 25 27.73 -1.89 34.33
C LEU A 25 26.75 -0.74 34.05
N ALA A 26 26.15 -0.16 35.09
CA ALA A 26 25.25 0.99 34.95
C ALA A 26 25.93 2.19 34.28
N LEU A 27 27.19 2.47 34.63
CA LEU A 27 28.00 3.52 33.97
C LEU A 27 28.24 3.20 32.48
N HIS A 28 28.50 1.94 32.15
CA HIS A 28 28.73 1.53 30.77
C HIS A 28 27.47 1.54 29.89
N LEU A 29 26.30 1.28 30.47
CA LEU A 29 25.02 1.30 29.77
C LEU A 29 24.33 2.68 29.84
N ASP A 30 24.99 3.66 30.48
CA ASP A 30 24.49 5.01 30.71
C ASP A 30 23.10 5.02 31.37
N CYS A 31 22.94 4.23 32.44
CA CYS A 31 21.69 4.08 33.16
C CYS A 31 21.89 4.01 34.68
N THR A 32 20.81 3.90 35.45
CA THR A 32 20.90 3.77 36.91
C THR A 32 21.19 2.33 37.34
N ARG A 33 21.83 2.15 38.51
CA ARG A 33 22.03 0.83 39.12
C ARG A 33 20.70 0.10 39.38
N THR A 34 19.65 0.83 39.74
CA THR A 34 18.30 0.30 39.94
C THR A 34 17.75 -0.29 38.63
N TYR A 35 18.02 0.36 37.50
CA TYR A 35 17.62 -0.12 36.19
C TYR A 35 18.36 -1.39 35.77
N ILE A 36 19.63 -1.58 36.17
CA ILE A 36 20.34 -2.85 36.00
C ILE A 36 19.61 -4.00 36.71
N GLY A 37 19.13 -3.78 37.93
CA GLY A 37 18.33 -4.79 38.66
C GLY A 37 17.01 -5.12 37.97
N LYS A 38 16.36 -4.13 37.36
CA LYS A 38 15.17 -4.33 36.52
C LYS A 38 15.50 -5.19 35.28
N LEU A 39 16.56 -4.84 34.54
CA LEU A 39 16.98 -5.58 33.35
C LEU A 39 17.39 -7.02 33.68
N GLU A 40 18.00 -7.25 34.85
CA GLU A 40 18.29 -8.58 35.37
C GLU A 40 17.01 -9.37 35.67
N ALA A 41 16.05 -8.76 36.37
CA ALA A 41 14.77 -9.38 36.70
C ALA A 41 13.91 -9.69 35.46
N GLU A 42 14.00 -8.86 34.42
CA GLU A 42 13.36 -9.06 33.12
C GLU A 42 14.11 -10.08 32.24
N GLY A 43 15.25 -10.60 32.70
CA GLY A 43 16.06 -11.59 31.98
C GLY A 43 16.78 -11.02 30.75
N VAL A 44 16.94 -9.70 30.68
CA VAL A 44 17.66 -9.04 29.57
C VAL A 44 19.16 -9.20 29.71
N ILE A 45 19.68 -9.13 30.93
CA ILE A 45 21.10 -9.33 31.27
C ILE A 45 21.21 -10.38 32.38
N HIS A 46 22.31 -11.11 32.42
CA HIS A 46 22.52 -12.20 33.38
C HIS A 46 23.82 -12.03 34.14
N ARG A 47 23.80 -12.45 35.41
CA ARG A 47 25.01 -12.55 36.22
C ARG A 47 25.72 -13.88 36.00
N GLU A 48 27.04 -13.82 36.04
CA GLU A 48 27.91 -14.98 36.11
C GLU A 48 28.78 -14.87 37.37
N GLY A 49 28.57 -15.77 38.32
CA GLY A 49 29.23 -15.71 39.62
C GLY A 49 28.86 -14.43 40.40
N GLY A 50 29.87 -13.64 40.77
CA GLY A 50 29.69 -12.42 41.57
C GLY A 50 29.37 -11.14 40.79
N GLY A 51 29.35 -11.18 39.45
CA GLY A 51 29.26 -9.98 38.61
C GLY A 51 28.56 -10.20 37.28
N PHE A 52 28.62 -9.19 36.42
CA PHE A 52 28.05 -9.22 35.07
C PHE A 52 29.16 -9.29 34.03
N PRO A 53 29.10 -10.21 33.06
CA PRO A 53 30.01 -10.21 31.93
C PRO A 53 29.75 -8.95 31.08
N LEU A 54 30.72 -8.03 31.02
CA LEU A 54 30.52 -6.69 30.48
C LEU A 54 30.06 -6.71 29.00
N ASP A 55 30.80 -7.41 28.15
CA ASP A 55 30.55 -7.38 26.70
C ASP A 55 29.25 -8.09 26.33
N GLN A 56 28.94 -9.22 26.98
CA GLN A 56 27.67 -9.90 26.77
C GLN A 56 26.49 -9.05 27.23
N SER A 57 26.61 -8.39 28.39
CA SER A 57 25.56 -7.52 28.92
C SER A 57 25.30 -6.31 28.01
N ARG A 58 26.35 -5.72 27.42
CA ARG A 58 26.22 -4.64 26.42
C ARG A 58 25.49 -5.11 25.16
N VAL A 59 25.89 -6.25 24.60
CA VAL A 59 25.25 -6.81 23.41
C VAL A 59 23.78 -7.14 23.68
N ALA A 60 23.49 -7.72 24.84
CA ALA A 60 22.13 -8.06 25.24
C ALA A 60 21.26 -6.80 25.40
N TYR A 61 21.80 -5.75 26.03
CA TYR A 61 21.11 -4.46 26.16
C TYR A 61 20.84 -3.80 24.80
N LEU A 62 21.81 -3.77 23.88
CA LEU A 62 21.59 -3.26 22.52
C LEU A 62 20.52 -4.05 21.76
N ARG A 63 20.48 -5.37 21.93
CA ARG A 63 19.46 -6.22 21.33
C ARG A 63 18.08 -5.93 21.93
N TYR A 64 18.00 -5.71 23.24
CA TYR A 64 16.79 -5.29 23.94
C TYR A 64 16.27 -3.95 23.43
N LEU A 65 17.11 -2.90 23.36
CA LEU A 65 16.71 -1.58 22.84
C LEU A 65 16.21 -1.65 21.39
N ARG A 66 16.84 -2.48 20.54
CA ARG A 66 16.38 -2.70 19.16
C ARG A 66 15.02 -3.39 19.11
N ARG A 67 14.74 -4.33 20.03
CA ARG A 67 13.44 -5.00 20.14
C ARG A 67 12.37 -4.04 20.63
N GLU A 68 12.62 -3.29 21.71
CA GLU A 68 11.68 -2.28 22.21
C GLU A 68 11.35 -1.25 21.14
N ARG A 69 12.35 -0.76 20.40
CA ARG A 69 12.12 0.21 19.33
C ARG A 69 11.22 -0.35 18.22
N ARG A 70 11.41 -1.63 17.84
CA ARG A 70 10.53 -2.32 16.87
C ARG A 70 9.11 -2.54 17.40
N GLN A 71 8.97 -2.81 18.70
CA GLN A 71 7.70 -3.09 19.36
C GLN A 71 6.98 -1.82 19.85
N SER A 72 7.62 -0.65 19.71
CA SER A 72 7.01 0.61 20.08
C SER A 72 5.78 0.88 19.19
N PRO A 73 4.62 1.19 19.78
CA PRO A 73 3.42 1.59 19.05
C PRO A 73 3.65 2.73 18.07
N ARG A 74 4.67 3.57 18.34
CA ARG A 74 5.08 4.66 17.47
C ARG A 74 5.69 4.18 16.15
N SER A 75 6.45 3.09 16.17
CA SER A 75 7.07 2.52 14.96
C SER A 75 6.03 1.82 14.08
N GLU A 76 5.00 1.24 14.68
CA GLU A 76 3.87 0.66 13.95
C GLU A 76 3.00 1.75 13.31
N ALA A 77 2.63 2.79 14.07
CA ALA A 77 1.90 3.93 13.55
C ALA A 77 2.67 4.69 12.44
N ASP A 78 3.99 4.83 12.57
CA ASP A 78 4.84 5.42 11.53
C ASP A 78 4.86 4.55 10.27
N ALA A 79 4.92 3.22 10.41
CA ALA A 79 4.86 2.30 9.28
C ALA A 79 3.50 2.35 8.56
N ASP A 80 2.40 2.42 9.31
CA ASP A 80 1.05 2.61 8.78
C ASP A 80 0.92 3.93 8.01
N HIS A 81 1.43 5.02 8.59
CA HIS A 81 1.41 6.32 7.95
C HIS A 81 2.20 6.33 6.64
N VAL A 82 3.38 5.70 6.61
CA VAL A 82 4.19 5.58 5.39
C VAL A 82 3.47 4.74 4.34
N ARG A 83 2.82 3.63 4.72
CA ARG A 83 2.03 2.80 3.80
C ARG A 83 0.88 3.59 3.17
N ALA A 84 0.04 4.23 3.98
CA ALA A 84 -1.08 5.02 3.49
C ALA A 84 -0.62 6.16 2.57
N LYS A 85 0.48 6.84 2.92
CA LYS A 85 1.05 7.90 2.08
C LYS A 85 1.61 7.37 0.76
N THR A 86 2.22 6.19 0.78
CA THR A 86 2.74 5.53 -0.44
C THR A 86 1.59 5.18 -1.38
N GLU A 87 0.52 4.61 -0.86
CA GLU A 87 -0.68 4.28 -1.63
C GLU A 87 -1.33 5.52 -2.25
N MET A 88 -1.49 6.59 -1.47
CA MET A 88 -1.98 7.88 -1.99
C MET A 88 -1.11 8.41 -3.14
N LEU A 89 0.22 8.32 -3.01
CA LEU A 89 1.14 8.77 -4.04
C LEU A 89 1.06 7.90 -5.30
N GLN A 90 0.88 6.59 -5.15
CA GLN A 90 0.67 5.68 -6.27
C GLN A 90 -0.60 6.02 -7.05
N LEU A 91 -1.73 6.20 -6.36
CA LEU A 91 -3.00 6.60 -6.99
C LEU A 91 -2.86 7.91 -7.78
N ARG A 92 -2.21 8.92 -7.18
CA ARG A 92 -1.94 10.21 -7.85
C ARG A 92 -1.00 10.08 -9.04
N LEU A 93 -0.01 9.19 -8.97
CA LEU A 93 0.90 8.93 -10.08
C LEU A 93 0.15 8.26 -11.25
N MET A 94 -0.71 7.29 -10.96
CA MET A 94 -1.54 6.60 -11.95
C MET A 94 -2.52 7.59 -12.62
N GLU A 95 -3.17 8.46 -11.84
CA GLU A 95 -4.01 9.55 -12.37
C GLU A 95 -3.21 10.47 -13.30
N LYS A 96 -2.02 10.93 -12.88
CA LYS A 96 -1.16 11.78 -13.72
C LYS A 96 -0.66 11.11 -14.99
N ARG A 97 -0.45 9.79 -14.96
CA ARG A 97 -0.08 8.98 -16.13
C ARG A 97 -1.27 8.69 -17.05
N ARG A 98 -2.47 9.14 -16.69
CA ARG A 98 -3.74 8.82 -17.37
C ARG A 98 -4.04 7.32 -17.40
N GLU A 99 -3.53 6.58 -16.42
CA GLU A 99 -3.90 5.18 -16.19
C GLU A 99 -5.22 5.09 -15.40
N LEU A 100 -5.55 6.12 -14.61
CA LEU A 100 -6.83 6.28 -13.93
C LEU A 100 -7.47 7.61 -14.33
N VAL A 101 -8.79 7.60 -14.45
CA VAL A 101 -9.62 8.80 -14.68
C VAL A 101 -10.75 8.79 -13.67
N ARG A 102 -11.21 9.98 -13.26
CA ARG A 102 -12.39 10.10 -12.42
C ARG A 102 -13.61 9.68 -13.22
N ARG A 103 -14.48 8.88 -12.59
CA ARG A 103 -15.71 8.40 -13.22
C ARG A 103 -16.61 9.55 -13.67
N ASP A 104 -16.84 10.55 -12.82
CA ASP A 104 -17.66 11.73 -13.14
C ASP A 104 -17.22 12.44 -14.42
N ASP A 105 -15.91 12.53 -14.65
CA ASP A 105 -15.35 13.20 -15.83
C ASP A 105 -15.59 12.36 -17.10
N VAL A 106 -15.55 11.02 -16.99
CA VAL A 106 -15.87 10.10 -18.07
C VAL A 106 -17.36 10.10 -18.38
N ASP A 107 -18.21 10.06 -17.34
CA ASP A 107 -19.67 10.08 -17.48
C ASP A 107 -20.11 11.38 -18.17
N ALA A 108 -19.58 12.53 -17.74
CA ALA A 108 -19.85 13.82 -18.36
C ALA A 108 -19.39 13.87 -19.84
N LEU A 109 -18.22 13.30 -20.15
CA LEU A 109 -17.72 13.22 -21.52
C LEU A 109 -18.62 12.34 -22.40
N ILE A 110 -19.09 11.21 -21.88
CA ILE A 110 -20.00 10.30 -22.59
C ILE A 110 -21.33 11.00 -22.87
N ASP A 111 -21.90 11.69 -21.87
CA ASP A 111 -23.15 12.45 -22.03
C ASP A 111 -23.00 13.56 -23.08
N GLU A 112 -21.88 14.29 -23.08
CA GLU A 112 -21.58 15.31 -24.08
C GLU A 112 -21.52 14.71 -25.49
N LEU A 113 -20.76 13.63 -25.68
CA LEU A 113 -20.64 12.95 -26.98
C LEU A 113 -21.97 12.38 -27.47
N ALA A 114 -22.77 11.80 -26.57
CA ALA A 114 -24.11 11.32 -26.88
C ALA A 114 -25.03 12.49 -27.29
N GLY A 115 -24.98 13.61 -26.58
CA GLY A 115 -25.74 14.82 -26.88
C GLY A 115 -25.40 15.44 -28.25
N ILE A 116 -24.11 15.54 -28.57
CA ILE A 116 -23.63 16.01 -29.89
C ILE A 116 -24.16 15.09 -30.99
N THR A 117 -24.02 13.78 -30.80
CA THR A 117 -24.49 12.76 -31.77
C THR A 117 -26.00 12.86 -31.97
N LEU A 118 -26.77 12.98 -30.89
CA LEU A 118 -28.22 13.14 -30.93
C LEU A 118 -28.62 14.38 -31.73
N THR A 119 -27.98 15.52 -31.45
CA THR A 119 -28.23 16.80 -32.13
C THR A 119 -28.03 16.67 -33.63
N HIS A 120 -26.93 16.06 -34.07
CA HIS A 120 -26.68 15.87 -35.49
C HIS A 120 -27.63 14.88 -36.15
N LEU A 121 -28.01 13.80 -35.48
CA LEU A 121 -28.95 12.82 -36.04
C LEU A 121 -30.37 13.38 -36.16
N SER A 122 -30.84 14.20 -35.21
CA SER A 122 -32.19 14.78 -35.24
C SER A 122 -32.43 15.70 -36.44
N GLY A 123 -31.38 16.32 -36.98
CA GLY A 123 -31.47 17.15 -38.18
C GLY A 123 -31.30 16.39 -39.50
N MET A 124 -31.08 15.07 -39.46
CA MET A 124 -30.60 14.33 -40.63
C MET A 124 -31.63 14.22 -41.74
N ALA A 125 -32.89 13.89 -41.42
CA ALA A 125 -33.97 13.79 -42.40
C ALA A 125 -34.13 15.07 -43.22
N ALA A 126 -34.07 16.23 -42.55
CA ALA A 126 -34.19 17.53 -43.19
C ALA A 126 -33.06 17.85 -44.18
N ARG A 127 -31.84 17.34 -43.91
CA ARG A 127 -30.67 17.50 -44.78
C ARG A 127 -30.68 16.54 -45.96
N CYS A 128 -31.24 15.35 -45.79
CA CYS A 128 -31.21 14.29 -46.80
C CYS A 128 -32.31 14.41 -47.85
N SER A 129 -33.47 14.99 -47.53
CA SER A 129 -34.57 15.11 -48.49
C SER A 129 -35.49 16.29 -48.18
N ARG A 130 -36.27 16.71 -49.18
CA ARG A 130 -37.42 17.64 -49.03
C ARG A 130 -38.76 16.90 -49.01
N ASP A 131 -38.78 15.65 -49.44
CA ASP A 131 -39.97 14.79 -49.42
C ASP A 131 -40.30 14.37 -47.98
N MET A 132 -41.54 14.63 -47.56
CA MET A 132 -42.00 14.37 -46.20
C MET A 132 -42.07 12.87 -45.88
N GLN A 133 -42.41 12.01 -46.85
CA GLN A 133 -42.46 10.58 -46.64
C GLN A 133 -41.04 10.01 -46.46
N VAL A 134 -40.08 10.49 -47.26
CA VAL A 134 -38.67 10.11 -47.12
C VAL A 134 -38.11 10.58 -45.78
N ARG A 135 -38.46 11.80 -45.34
CA ARG A 135 -38.05 12.33 -44.02
C ARG A 135 -38.53 11.44 -42.88
N ARG A 136 -39.82 11.09 -42.86
CA ARG A 136 -40.41 10.22 -41.84
C ARG A 136 -39.74 8.86 -41.77
N ASN A 137 -39.42 8.27 -42.93
CA ASN A 137 -38.71 6.99 -42.97
C ASN A 137 -37.29 7.12 -42.38
N ILE A 138 -36.58 8.21 -42.66
CA ILE A 138 -35.26 8.47 -42.08
C ILE A 138 -35.36 8.65 -40.56
N ASP A 139 -36.30 9.46 -40.08
CA ASP A 139 -36.49 9.68 -38.63
C ASP A 139 -36.80 8.36 -37.90
N ALA A 140 -37.65 7.51 -38.48
CA ALA A 140 -37.97 6.20 -37.92
C ALA A 140 -36.72 5.30 -37.81
N VAL A 141 -35.85 5.30 -38.82
CA VAL A 141 -34.58 4.55 -38.79
C VAL A 141 -33.63 5.14 -37.75
N VAL A 142 -33.52 6.46 -37.66
CA VAL A 142 -32.68 7.14 -36.65
C VAL A 142 -33.13 6.78 -35.23
N ASP A 143 -34.42 6.81 -34.95
CA ASP A 143 -34.96 6.44 -33.63
C ASP A 143 -34.81 4.95 -33.34
N GLN A 144 -34.87 4.09 -34.35
CA GLN A 144 -34.56 2.67 -34.19
C GLN A 144 -33.10 2.45 -33.80
N VAL A 145 -32.15 3.05 -34.53
CA VAL A 145 -30.70 2.95 -34.24
C VAL A 145 -30.37 3.49 -32.84
N ARG A 146 -31.01 4.59 -32.42
CA ARG A 146 -30.84 5.14 -31.07
C ARG A 146 -31.23 4.14 -29.98
N ARG A 147 -32.33 3.41 -30.16
CA ARG A 147 -32.79 2.38 -29.22
C ARG A 147 -31.84 1.18 -29.19
N GLU A 148 -31.33 0.77 -30.34
CA GLU A 148 -30.34 -0.31 -30.44
C GLU A 148 -29.02 0.05 -29.75
N LEU A 149 -28.54 1.28 -29.93
CA LEU A 149 -27.35 1.78 -29.23
C LEU A 149 -27.53 1.79 -27.71
N ALA A 150 -28.68 2.28 -27.22
CA ALA A 150 -28.99 2.28 -25.80
C ALA A 150 -29.04 0.86 -25.22
N ALA A 151 -29.68 -0.07 -25.93
CA ALA A 151 -29.76 -1.47 -25.52
C ALA A 151 -28.37 -2.14 -25.47
N ALA A 152 -27.52 -1.87 -26.47
CA ALA A 152 -26.16 -2.39 -26.51
C ALA A 152 -25.29 -1.85 -25.36
N ALA A 153 -25.44 -0.56 -25.03
CA ALA A 153 -24.73 0.05 -23.91
C ALA A 153 -25.16 -0.55 -22.55
N LEU A 154 -26.47 -0.74 -22.34
CA LEU A 154 -26.99 -1.38 -21.12
C LEU A 154 -26.51 -2.83 -20.98
N ALA A 155 -26.56 -3.62 -22.07
CA ALA A 155 -26.06 -4.99 -22.05
C ALA A 155 -24.57 -5.07 -21.69
N LYS A 156 -23.76 -4.10 -22.15
CA LYS A 156 -22.34 -4.01 -21.79
C LYS A 156 -22.13 -3.66 -20.31
N ALA A 157 -22.94 -2.77 -19.75
CA ALA A 157 -22.89 -2.46 -18.32
C ALA A 157 -23.23 -3.69 -17.47
N ASP A 158 -24.23 -4.47 -17.87
CA ASP A 158 -24.61 -5.73 -17.21
C ASP A 158 -23.48 -6.78 -17.29
N GLU A 159 -22.82 -6.93 -18.45
CA GLU A 159 -21.67 -7.83 -18.63
C GLU A 159 -20.49 -7.47 -17.71
N TRP A 160 -20.27 -6.19 -17.44
CA TRP A 160 -19.20 -5.70 -16.57
C TRP A 160 -19.56 -5.76 -15.08
N ASN A 161 -20.75 -6.27 -14.76
CA ASN A 161 -21.27 -6.39 -13.39
C ASN A 161 -21.17 -5.06 -12.64
N GLU A 162 -21.38 -3.96 -13.35
CA GLU A 162 -21.40 -2.64 -12.73
C GLU A 162 -22.56 -2.59 -11.74
N PRO A 163 -22.37 -2.06 -10.51
CA PRO A 163 -23.47 -1.89 -9.59
C PRO A 163 -24.53 -1.00 -10.24
N PRO A 164 -25.83 -1.16 -9.94
CA PRO A 164 -26.85 -0.21 -10.38
C PRO A 164 -26.46 1.24 -10.02
N LEU A 165 -26.76 2.23 -10.87
CA LEU A 165 -26.38 3.65 -10.69
C LEU A 165 -26.75 4.20 -9.30
N ASP A 166 -27.84 3.71 -8.70
CA ASP A 166 -28.33 4.05 -7.37
C ASP A 166 -27.53 3.45 -6.20
N LYS A 167 -26.61 2.52 -6.48
CA LYS A 167 -25.79 1.78 -5.49
C LYS A 167 -24.29 2.01 -5.61
N GLN A 168 -23.87 2.94 -6.47
CA GLN A 168 -22.46 3.23 -6.76
C GLN A 168 -21.84 4.32 -5.86
N VAL A 169 -22.44 4.59 -4.69
CA VAL A 169 -21.98 5.61 -3.71
C VAL A 169 -20.99 5.04 -2.71
#